data_AF-A0A1C5RIE6-F1
#
_entry.id   AF-A0A1C5RIE6-F1
#
_cell.length_a   1.000
_cell.length_b   1.000
_cell.length_c   1.000
_cell.angle_alpha   90.00
_cell.angle_beta   90.00
_cell.angle_gamma   90.00
#
_symmetry.space_group_name_H-M   'P 1'
#
loop_
_entity.id
_entity.type
_entity.pdbx_description
1 polymer ?
#
loop_
_entity_poly.entity_id
_entity_poly.type
_entity_poly.pdbx_seq_one_letter_code
_entity_poly.pdbx_strand_id
1 'polypeptide(L)'
;MIKLLVIADDFTGALDTGIQFKAKGTLVRVYTPQNQNIFAGLEQGVQVLIIVAETRHMPPAEAGEIVAKIVSQAQQASVSCIYKKIDSALRGNIGSELSAMRAAAHGKQLHFIPAFPKMNRVTVNGIHYIGQVPVADSVFGSDPFEPVRHSNIQNIIGEQSNIPTYLVAAGEDIPDKEGILIYDAVTDEDLLQIAQRLNDCHQLKLLAGCAGLAAVLPKLLNLTQYDCRRPAMNPRLITVCGSINPITIEQLDTAEKNGMHRIRLTPQQKLDPTWLESEDGECVLAQWLNKLQHSTAAIIDCGGPEEAEETRSYALTRDMNIEATRSAIAQSMGRLLERMLEGGLEATLMLTGGDTLLAFMREINQDSLIPVCELVPGVVLSRTEYNGKRIDLISKSGGFGSAELLTDLAKIIAHSGEEELVC
;
A
#
# COMPACT_ATOMS: atom_id res chain seq x y z
N MET A 1 9.46 20.17 -10.41
CA MET A 1 8.21 19.94 -11.15
C MET A 1 7.93 18.45 -11.08
N ILE A 2 6.68 18.08 -10.76
CA ILE A 2 6.29 16.67 -10.65
C ILE A 2 6.26 16.05 -12.05
N LYS A 3 7.02 14.97 -12.23
CA LYS A 3 7.10 14.22 -13.48
C LYS A 3 6.09 13.07 -13.51
N LEU A 4 5.84 12.48 -12.33
CA LEU A 4 4.98 11.31 -12.18
C LEU A 4 4.00 11.52 -11.02
N LEU A 5 2.71 11.38 -11.31
CA LEU A 5 1.67 11.21 -10.31
C LEU A 5 1.24 9.74 -10.30
N VAL A 6 1.32 9.10 -9.15
CA VAL A 6 0.75 7.77 -8.92
C VAL A 6 -0.55 7.92 -8.14
N ILE A 7 -1.59 7.21 -8.55
CA ILE A 7 -2.84 7.12 -7.80
C ILE A 7 -3.00 5.67 -7.39
N ALA A 8 -2.89 5.37 -6.10
CA ALA A 8 -3.02 4.03 -5.55
C ALA A 8 -4.39 3.88 -4.88
N ASP A 9 -5.02 2.72 -5.09
CA ASP A 9 -6.29 2.33 -4.48
C ASP A 9 -6.15 1.93 -3.00
N ASP A 10 -4.93 1.61 -2.55
CA ASP A 10 -4.60 1.29 -1.15
C ASP A 10 -3.21 1.77 -0.72
N PHE A 11 -3.01 1.90 0.59
CA PHE A 11 -1.74 2.33 1.18
C PHE A 11 -0.58 1.39 0.88
N THR A 12 -0.79 0.06 1.02
CA THR A 12 0.32 -0.89 0.85
C THR A 12 0.83 -0.92 -0.59
N GLY A 13 -0.09 -0.89 -1.56
CA GLY A 13 0.26 -0.78 -2.97
C GLY A 13 0.96 0.54 -3.30
N ALA A 14 0.58 1.64 -2.64
CA ALA A 14 1.24 2.94 -2.79
C ALA A 14 2.72 2.88 -2.41
N LEU A 15 3.04 2.27 -1.27
CA LEU A 15 4.42 2.15 -0.77
C LEU A 15 5.24 1.14 -1.57
N ASP A 16 4.67 -0.03 -1.86
CA ASP A 16 5.30 -1.06 -2.70
C ASP A 16 5.66 -0.53 -4.09
N THR A 17 4.78 0.28 -4.69
CA THR A 17 5.04 0.92 -5.98
C THR A 17 6.00 2.09 -5.85
N GLY A 18 5.83 2.90 -4.79
CA GLY A 18 6.65 4.08 -4.56
C GLY A 18 8.12 3.76 -4.44
N ILE A 19 8.46 2.65 -3.80
CA ILE A 19 9.84 2.26 -3.62
C ILE A 19 10.51 1.78 -4.92
N GLN A 20 9.72 1.27 -5.89
CA GLN A 20 10.25 0.86 -7.19
C GLN A 20 10.82 2.05 -7.97
N PHE A 21 10.33 3.27 -7.73
CA PHE A 21 10.82 4.42 -8.48
C PHE A 21 12.26 4.80 -8.12
N LYS A 22 12.69 4.49 -6.88
CA LYS A 22 14.00 4.89 -6.32
C LYS A 22 14.35 6.35 -6.65
N ALA A 23 13.34 7.22 -6.69
CA ALA A 23 13.44 8.57 -7.23
C ALA A 23 13.58 9.59 -6.09
N LYS A 24 14.53 10.52 -6.23
CA LYS A 24 14.69 11.65 -5.31
C LYS A 24 13.40 12.46 -5.29
N GLY A 25 13.02 12.94 -4.10
CA GLY A 25 11.79 13.70 -3.93
C GLY A 25 10.55 12.87 -4.26
N THR A 26 10.48 11.63 -3.77
CA THR A 26 9.24 10.85 -3.75
C THR A 26 8.46 11.19 -2.49
N LEU A 27 7.21 11.63 -2.66
CA LEU A 27 6.30 11.93 -1.56
C LEU A 27 5.04 11.07 -1.70
N VAL A 28 4.66 10.40 -0.62
CA VAL A 28 3.38 9.70 -0.51
C VAL A 28 2.46 10.57 0.32
N ARG A 29 1.23 10.79 -0.17
CA ARG A 29 0.20 11.58 0.49
C ARG A 29 -1.12 10.84 0.47
N VAL A 30 -1.83 10.86 1.58
CA VAL A 30 -3.16 10.27 1.72
C VAL A 30 -4.18 11.28 1.23
N TYR A 31 -5.08 10.85 0.34
CA TYR A 31 -6.21 11.67 -0.06
C TYR A 31 -7.23 11.72 1.06
N THR A 32 -7.56 12.94 1.51
CA THR A 32 -8.56 13.15 2.56
C THR A 32 -9.52 14.26 2.16
N PRO A 33 -10.76 14.27 2.68
CA PRO A 33 -11.69 15.38 2.48
C PRO A 33 -11.14 16.74 2.95
N GLN A 34 -10.19 16.74 3.89
CA GLN A 34 -9.55 17.92 4.46
C GLN A 34 -8.39 18.42 3.58
N ASN A 35 -7.73 17.53 2.82
CA ASN A 35 -6.65 17.88 1.89
C ASN A 35 -7.04 17.59 0.44
N GLN A 36 -8.07 18.31 -0.05
CA GLN A 36 -8.56 18.12 -1.41
C GLN A 36 -7.57 18.63 -2.47
N ASN A 37 -6.73 19.63 -2.15
CA ASN A 37 -5.69 20.09 -3.07
C ASN A 37 -4.40 19.30 -2.85
N ILE A 38 -4.25 18.21 -3.59
CA ILE A 38 -3.12 17.28 -3.45
C ILE A 38 -1.76 17.91 -3.77
N PHE A 39 -1.74 19.05 -4.47
CA PHE A 39 -0.51 19.78 -4.82
C PHE A 39 -0.19 20.93 -3.87
N ALA A 40 -1.05 21.22 -2.88
CA ALA A 40 -0.80 22.27 -1.90
C ALA A 40 0.38 21.91 -0.99
N GLY A 41 1.20 22.90 -0.65
CA GLY A 41 2.29 22.76 0.32
C GLY A 41 3.39 21.77 -0.08
N LEU A 42 3.52 21.44 -1.36
CA LEU A 42 4.60 20.57 -1.83
C LEU A 42 5.94 21.30 -1.78
N GLU A 43 6.94 20.62 -1.23
CA GLU A 43 8.31 21.13 -1.19
C GLU A 43 8.94 21.20 -2.59
N GLN A 44 9.94 22.07 -2.73
CA GLN A 44 10.74 22.12 -3.94
C GLN A 44 11.56 20.83 -4.07
N GLY A 45 11.50 20.19 -5.24
CA GLY A 45 12.28 18.99 -5.54
C GLY A 45 11.47 17.70 -5.62
N VAL A 46 10.18 17.70 -5.25
CA VAL A 46 9.30 16.53 -5.45
C VAL A 46 9.19 16.21 -6.95
N GLN A 47 9.63 15.01 -7.34
CA GLN A 47 9.55 14.48 -8.70
C GLN A 47 8.41 13.47 -8.86
N VAL A 48 8.12 12.70 -7.82
CA VAL A 48 7.08 11.67 -7.79
C VAL A 48 6.13 11.97 -6.65
N LEU A 49 4.86 12.19 -6.96
CA LEU A 49 3.79 12.31 -5.98
C LEU A 49 2.92 11.06 -6.04
N ILE A 50 2.71 10.40 -4.92
CA ILE A 50 1.90 9.20 -4.81
C ILE A 50 0.71 9.52 -3.93
N ILE A 51 -0.49 9.39 -4.48
CA ILE A 51 -1.73 9.63 -3.76
C ILE A 51 -2.35 8.30 -3.37
N VAL A 52 -2.48 8.08 -2.06
CA VAL A 52 -3.25 6.98 -1.50
C VAL A 52 -4.71 7.39 -1.49
N ALA A 53 -5.50 6.91 -2.45
CA ALA A 53 -6.89 7.29 -2.63
C ALA A 53 -7.86 6.47 -1.75
N GLU A 54 -7.42 5.30 -1.26
CA GLU A 54 -8.23 4.38 -0.43
C GLU A 54 -9.58 4.00 -1.08
N THR A 55 -9.56 3.82 -2.39
CA THR A 55 -10.76 3.59 -3.22
C THR A 55 -11.08 2.12 -3.46
N ARG A 56 -10.25 1.17 -3.00
CA ARG A 56 -10.43 -0.27 -3.28
C ARG A 56 -11.78 -0.82 -2.84
N HIS A 57 -12.20 -0.46 -1.62
CA HIS A 57 -13.42 -0.96 -0.98
C HIS A 57 -14.63 -0.05 -1.14
N MET A 58 -14.47 1.07 -1.86
CA MET A 58 -15.54 2.04 -2.05
C MET A 58 -16.52 1.56 -3.13
N PRO A 59 -17.76 2.09 -3.13
CA PRO A 59 -18.64 1.94 -4.27
C PRO A 59 -17.95 2.41 -5.58
N PRO A 60 -18.09 1.67 -6.70
CA PRO A 60 -17.36 1.98 -7.94
C PRO A 60 -17.53 3.42 -8.45
N ALA A 61 -18.71 4.00 -8.28
CA ALA A 61 -18.99 5.38 -8.69
C ALA A 61 -18.19 6.40 -7.86
N GLU A 62 -18.16 6.24 -6.54
CA GLU A 62 -17.42 7.13 -5.62
C GLU A 62 -15.90 7.03 -5.85
N ALA A 63 -15.39 5.81 -6.05
CA ALA A 63 -14.00 5.58 -6.43
C ALA A 63 -13.62 6.32 -7.72
N GLY A 64 -14.49 6.23 -8.74
CA GLY A 64 -14.31 6.95 -10.01
C GLY A 64 -14.29 8.47 -9.82
N GLU A 65 -15.17 9.03 -9.00
CA GLU A 65 -15.20 10.48 -8.72
C GLU A 65 -13.92 10.97 -8.06
N ILE A 66 -13.38 10.24 -7.07
CA ILE A 66 -12.13 10.58 -6.40
C ILE A 66 -10.98 10.58 -7.41
N VAL A 67 -10.86 9.52 -8.23
CA VAL A 67 -9.81 9.43 -9.26
C VAL A 67 -9.94 10.56 -10.28
N ALA A 68 -11.16 10.89 -10.74
CA ALA A 68 -11.38 11.98 -11.67
C ALA A 68 -10.94 13.35 -11.10
N LYS A 69 -11.22 13.61 -9.80
CA LYS A 69 -10.81 14.83 -9.10
C LYS A 69 -9.29 14.95 -9.02
N ILE A 70 -8.61 13.87 -8.63
CA ILE A 70 -7.14 13.80 -8.55
C ILE A 70 -6.51 14.05 -9.94
N VAL A 71 -7.03 13.39 -10.98
CA VAL A 71 -6.53 13.52 -12.36
C VAL A 71 -6.76 14.93 -12.91
N SER A 72 -7.88 15.56 -12.61
CA SER A 72 -8.17 16.94 -13.03
C SER A 72 -7.16 17.92 -12.46
N GLN A 73 -6.81 17.78 -11.17
CA GLN A 73 -5.74 18.59 -10.55
C GLN A 73 -4.38 18.32 -11.21
N ALA A 74 -4.09 17.07 -11.56
CA ALA A 74 -2.85 16.71 -12.23
C ALA A 74 -2.73 17.34 -13.64
N GLN A 75 -3.83 17.44 -14.38
CA GLN A 75 -3.88 18.17 -15.66
C GLN A 75 -3.60 19.66 -15.45
N GLN A 76 -4.24 20.28 -14.45
CA GLN A 76 -4.01 21.70 -14.12
C GLN A 76 -2.55 21.96 -13.73
N ALA A 77 -1.93 21.04 -12.99
CA ALA A 77 -0.52 21.08 -12.61
C ALA A 77 0.45 20.66 -13.75
N SER A 78 -0.07 20.30 -14.93
CA SER A 78 0.71 19.86 -16.10
C SER A 78 1.66 18.68 -15.81
N VAL A 79 1.21 17.72 -15.00
CA VAL A 79 2.00 16.51 -14.71
C VAL A 79 2.21 15.69 -15.98
N SER A 80 3.44 15.26 -16.23
CA SER A 80 3.83 14.60 -17.48
C SER A 80 3.28 13.18 -17.63
N CYS A 81 3.23 12.41 -16.54
CA CYS A 81 2.76 11.04 -16.51
C CYS A 81 1.84 10.83 -15.31
N ILE A 82 0.65 10.27 -15.55
CA ILE A 82 -0.26 9.81 -14.51
C ILE A 82 -0.33 8.30 -14.60
N TYR A 83 -0.06 7.65 -13.46
CA TYR A 83 -0.01 6.22 -13.32
C TYR A 83 -1.06 5.75 -12.31
N LYS A 84 -2.04 4.96 -12.76
CA LYS A 84 -2.98 4.30 -11.86
C LYS A 84 -2.38 3.00 -11.36
N LYS A 85 -2.00 2.99 -10.08
CA LYS A 85 -1.63 1.77 -9.36
C LYS A 85 -2.91 1.02 -9.01
N ILE A 86 -2.95 -0.25 -9.39
CA ILE A 86 -4.03 -1.20 -9.10
C ILE A 86 -3.51 -2.42 -8.33
N ASP A 87 -4.40 -3.15 -7.65
CA ASP A 87 -4.04 -4.45 -7.05
C ASP A 87 -3.57 -5.44 -8.13
N SER A 88 -2.48 -6.14 -7.87
CA SER A 88 -1.92 -7.06 -8.88
C SER A 88 -2.72 -8.35 -9.02
N ALA A 89 -3.70 -8.61 -8.14
CA ALA A 89 -4.72 -9.64 -8.36
C ALA A 89 -6.04 -9.07 -8.90
N LEU A 90 -6.06 -7.82 -9.38
CA LEU A 90 -7.21 -7.18 -10.03
C LEU A 90 -8.45 -7.01 -9.13
N ARG A 91 -8.27 -6.92 -7.82
CA ARG A 91 -9.35 -6.59 -6.88
C ARG A 91 -9.73 -5.10 -6.93
N GLY A 92 -10.98 -4.80 -6.56
CA GLY A 92 -11.51 -3.45 -6.41
C GLY A 92 -12.04 -2.84 -7.72
N ASN A 93 -11.92 -1.53 -7.82
CA ASN A 93 -12.65 -0.69 -8.78
C ASN A 93 -11.93 -0.45 -10.12
N ILE A 94 -11.39 -1.51 -10.73
CA ILE A 94 -10.56 -1.42 -11.94
C ILE A 94 -11.28 -0.69 -13.08
N GLY A 95 -12.49 -1.12 -13.45
CA GLY A 95 -13.19 -0.55 -14.59
C GLY A 95 -13.63 0.90 -14.38
N SER A 96 -14.16 1.23 -13.20
CA SER A 96 -14.63 2.58 -12.91
C SER A 96 -13.48 3.58 -12.77
N GLU A 97 -12.39 3.20 -12.09
CA GLU A 97 -11.22 4.06 -11.89
C GLU A 97 -10.48 4.36 -13.20
N LEU A 98 -10.24 3.34 -14.03
CA LEU A 98 -9.56 3.54 -15.32
C LEU A 98 -10.39 4.38 -16.29
N SER A 99 -11.70 4.16 -16.33
CA SER A 99 -12.60 4.98 -17.13
C SER A 99 -12.65 6.43 -16.69
N ALA A 100 -12.73 6.66 -15.37
CA ALA A 100 -12.71 8.01 -14.78
C ALA A 100 -11.38 8.72 -15.05
N MET A 101 -10.26 8.02 -14.89
CA MET A 101 -8.93 8.55 -15.18
C MET A 101 -8.80 9.00 -16.63
N ARG A 102 -9.18 8.15 -17.59
CA ARG A 102 -9.10 8.50 -19.02
C ARG A 102 -9.96 9.71 -19.35
N ALA A 103 -11.19 9.73 -18.86
CA ALA A 103 -12.15 10.81 -19.12
C ALA A 103 -11.65 12.15 -18.56
N ALA A 104 -11.21 12.18 -17.30
CA ALA A 104 -10.72 13.38 -16.63
C ALA A 104 -9.40 13.92 -17.22
N ALA A 105 -8.56 13.04 -17.78
CA ALA A 105 -7.34 13.44 -18.46
C ALA A 105 -7.55 13.90 -19.92
N HIS A 106 -8.79 13.81 -20.43
CA HIS A 106 -9.12 14.00 -21.84
C HIS A 106 -8.24 13.16 -22.78
N GLY A 107 -7.92 11.94 -22.35
CA GLY A 107 -7.02 11.04 -23.06
C GLY A 107 -7.75 10.20 -24.12
N LYS A 108 -7.16 10.08 -25.31
CA LYS A 108 -7.61 9.13 -26.34
C LYS A 108 -7.48 7.69 -25.86
N GLN A 109 -6.33 7.37 -25.27
CA GLN A 109 -5.91 6.03 -24.87
C GLN A 109 -5.42 6.01 -23.42
N LEU A 110 -5.72 4.92 -22.72
CA LEU A 110 -5.10 4.54 -21.46
C LEU A 110 -4.45 3.18 -21.65
N HIS A 111 -3.17 3.05 -21.27
CA HIS A 111 -2.42 1.81 -21.44
C HIS A 111 -2.40 1.04 -20.13
N PHE A 112 -2.99 -0.16 -20.13
CA PHE A 112 -3.17 -0.99 -18.96
C PHE A 112 -2.34 -2.28 -19.04
N ILE A 113 -1.34 -2.39 -18.17
CA ILE A 113 -0.41 -3.52 -18.10
C ILE A 113 -0.49 -4.11 -16.67
N PRO A 114 -1.36 -5.10 -16.42
CA PRO A 114 -1.59 -5.60 -15.05
C PRO A 114 -0.56 -6.62 -14.56
N ALA A 115 0.24 -7.21 -15.46
CA ALA A 115 1.14 -8.30 -15.11
C ALA A 115 2.22 -7.89 -14.09
N PHE A 116 2.53 -8.82 -13.18
CA PHE A 116 3.66 -8.75 -12.26
C PHE A 116 4.43 -10.09 -12.24
N PRO A 117 5.25 -10.37 -13.27
CA PRO A 117 5.89 -11.67 -13.44
C PRO A 117 6.74 -12.13 -12.25
N LYS A 118 7.48 -11.22 -11.58
CA LYS A 118 8.22 -11.54 -10.33
C LYS A 118 7.36 -12.13 -9.21
N MET A 119 6.06 -11.81 -9.19
CA MET A 119 5.10 -12.33 -8.22
C MET A 119 4.28 -13.49 -8.79
N ASN A 120 4.70 -14.09 -9.90
CA ASN A 120 3.98 -15.11 -10.65
C ASN A 120 2.59 -14.64 -11.10
N ARG A 121 2.46 -13.39 -11.51
CA ARG A 121 1.19 -12.83 -12.00
C ARG A 121 1.36 -12.40 -13.44
N VAL A 122 0.64 -13.03 -14.36
CA VAL A 122 0.84 -12.85 -15.80
C VAL A 122 -0.47 -12.67 -16.52
N THR A 123 -0.42 -12.05 -17.70
CA THR A 123 -1.58 -11.88 -18.57
C THR A 123 -1.29 -12.51 -19.92
N VAL A 124 -2.18 -13.41 -20.35
CA VAL A 124 -2.07 -14.15 -21.61
C VAL A 124 -3.43 -14.15 -22.30
N ASN A 125 -3.48 -13.65 -23.53
CA ASN A 125 -4.69 -13.48 -24.33
C ASN A 125 -5.80 -12.75 -23.56
N GLY A 126 -5.44 -11.72 -22.80
CA GLY A 126 -6.35 -10.94 -21.96
C GLY A 126 -6.87 -11.67 -20.70
N ILE A 127 -6.42 -12.90 -20.43
CA ILE A 127 -6.74 -13.63 -19.20
C ILE A 127 -5.61 -13.41 -18.19
N HIS A 128 -5.96 -13.02 -16.97
CA HIS A 128 -5.02 -12.80 -15.89
C HIS A 128 -4.88 -14.05 -14.99
N TYR A 129 -3.64 -14.41 -14.66
CA TYR A 129 -3.28 -15.61 -13.92
C TYR A 129 -2.53 -15.27 -12.64
N ILE A 130 -2.81 -16.03 -11.58
CA ILE A 130 -2.06 -16.10 -10.33
C ILE A 130 -1.38 -17.46 -10.26
N GLY A 131 -0.07 -17.49 -10.45
CA GLY A 131 0.68 -18.72 -10.71
C GLY A 131 0.20 -19.35 -12.01
N GLN A 132 -0.39 -20.55 -11.91
CA GLN A 132 -0.97 -21.27 -13.06
C GLN A 132 -2.50 -21.24 -13.06
N VAL A 133 -3.12 -20.53 -12.12
CA VAL A 133 -4.58 -20.52 -11.92
C VAL A 133 -5.15 -19.19 -12.41
N PRO A 134 -6.23 -19.18 -13.23
CA PRO A 134 -6.93 -17.95 -13.57
C PRO A 134 -7.37 -17.18 -12.32
N VAL A 135 -7.31 -15.85 -12.34
CA VAL A 135 -7.48 -15.04 -11.12
C VAL A 135 -8.82 -15.26 -10.40
N ALA A 136 -9.92 -15.48 -11.14
CA ALA A 136 -11.23 -15.75 -10.53
C ALA A 136 -11.34 -17.13 -9.87
N ASP A 137 -10.50 -18.09 -10.28
CA ASP A 137 -10.45 -19.43 -9.68
C ASP A 137 -9.45 -19.51 -8.51
N SER A 138 -8.73 -18.42 -8.25
CA SER A 138 -7.74 -18.33 -7.17
C SER A 138 -8.39 -17.91 -5.85
N VAL A 139 -7.58 -17.83 -4.79
CA VAL A 139 -8.01 -17.29 -3.48
C VAL A 139 -8.61 -15.89 -3.57
N PHE A 140 -8.23 -15.09 -4.59
CA PHE A 140 -8.74 -13.74 -4.80
C PHE A 140 -10.14 -13.72 -5.41
N GLY A 141 -10.58 -14.78 -6.08
CA GLY A 141 -11.96 -14.92 -6.52
C GLY A 141 -12.93 -15.18 -5.36
N SER A 142 -12.42 -15.68 -4.24
CA SER A 142 -13.15 -15.91 -2.99
C SER A 142 -12.82 -14.87 -1.90
N ASP A 143 -12.21 -13.73 -2.26
CA ASP A 143 -11.91 -12.66 -1.31
C ASP A 143 -13.21 -12.19 -0.61
N PRO A 144 -13.24 -12.10 0.72
CA PRO A 144 -14.47 -11.80 1.46
C PRO A 144 -14.94 -10.35 1.29
N PHE A 145 -14.09 -9.48 0.77
CA PHE A 145 -14.38 -8.06 0.55
C PHE A 145 -14.51 -7.75 -0.94
N GLU A 146 -13.50 -8.11 -1.73
CA GLU A 146 -13.39 -7.74 -3.16
C GLU A 146 -13.21 -8.97 -4.06
N PRO A 147 -14.22 -9.85 -4.19
CA PRO A 147 -14.08 -11.08 -4.97
C PRO A 147 -13.93 -10.77 -6.47
N VAL A 148 -12.86 -11.31 -7.07
CA VAL A 148 -12.63 -11.19 -8.51
C VAL A 148 -13.44 -12.26 -9.26
N ARG A 149 -14.49 -11.84 -9.96
CA ARG A 149 -15.49 -12.77 -10.56
C ARG A 149 -15.14 -13.25 -11.96
N HIS A 150 -14.18 -12.59 -12.62
CA HIS A 150 -13.80 -12.86 -13.98
C HIS A 150 -12.29 -12.95 -14.11
N SER A 151 -11.81 -13.83 -15.00
CA SER A 151 -10.38 -13.95 -15.31
C SER A 151 -9.99 -13.17 -16.58
N ASN A 152 -10.95 -12.94 -17.47
CA ASN A 152 -10.73 -12.08 -18.64
C ASN A 152 -10.83 -10.59 -18.24
N ILE A 153 -9.77 -9.83 -18.50
CA ILE A 153 -9.63 -8.45 -18.05
C ILE A 153 -10.68 -7.51 -18.68
N GLN A 154 -11.09 -7.78 -19.92
CA GLN A 154 -12.14 -6.98 -20.57
C GLN A 154 -13.48 -7.14 -19.82
N ASN A 155 -13.78 -8.34 -19.35
CA ASN A 155 -14.96 -8.59 -18.53
C ASN A 155 -14.84 -7.94 -17.15
N ILE A 156 -13.67 -7.99 -16.50
CA ILE A 156 -13.42 -7.29 -15.22
C ILE A 156 -13.70 -5.79 -15.36
N ILE A 157 -13.19 -5.15 -16.42
CA ILE A 157 -13.47 -3.74 -16.70
C ILE A 157 -14.97 -3.54 -17.02
N GLY A 158 -15.53 -4.45 -17.82
CA GLY A 158 -16.92 -4.44 -18.27
C GLY A 158 -17.96 -4.52 -17.15
N GLU A 159 -17.63 -5.12 -16.01
CA GLU A 159 -18.50 -5.16 -14.82
C GLU A 159 -18.79 -3.78 -14.25
N GLN A 160 -17.86 -2.84 -14.40
CA GLN A 160 -17.91 -1.52 -13.76
C GLN A 160 -17.97 -0.37 -14.78
N SER A 161 -17.76 -0.65 -16.07
CA SER A 161 -17.73 0.38 -17.10
C SER A 161 -18.02 -0.14 -18.50
N ASN A 162 -18.63 0.71 -19.33
CA ASN A 162 -18.91 0.44 -20.74
C ASN A 162 -17.83 1.00 -21.69
N ILE A 163 -16.65 1.35 -21.18
CA ILE A 163 -15.56 1.87 -21.99
C ILE A 163 -15.07 0.80 -22.99
N PRO A 164 -14.79 1.15 -24.25
CA PRO A 164 -14.16 0.21 -25.18
C PRO A 164 -12.79 -0.27 -24.66
N THR A 165 -12.56 -1.58 -24.76
CA THR A 165 -11.30 -2.23 -24.39
C THR A 165 -10.73 -3.00 -25.57
N TYR A 166 -9.40 -3.02 -25.70
CA TYR A 166 -8.71 -3.71 -26.80
C TYR A 166 -7.50 -4.45 -26.25
N LEU A 167 -7.35 -5.72 -26.64
CA LEU A 167 -6.15 -6.50 -26.31
C LEU A 167 -5.01 -6.10 -27.24
N VAL A 168 -3.80 -6.08 -26.70
CA VAL A 168 -2.56 -5.89 -27.42
C VAL A 168 -1.64 -7.04 -27.03
N ALA A 169 -1.34 -7.93 -27.98
CA ALA A 169 -0.46 -9.05 -27.68
C ALA A 169 0.99 -8.58 -27.52
N ALA A 170 1.81 -9.41 -26.88
CA ALA A 170 3.22 -9.11 -26.68
C ALA A 170 3.93 -8.86 -28.04
N GLY A 171 4.56 -7.71 -28.18
CA GLY A 171 5.30 -7.31 -29.38
C GLY A 171 4.45 -6.74 -30.54
N GLU A 172 3.13 -6.63 -30.38
CA GLU A 172 2.27 -6.00 -31.40
C GLU A 172 2.36 -4.46 -31.39
N ASP A 173 1.99 -3.86 -32.52
CA ASP A 173 1.86 -2.42 -32.65
C ASP A 173 0.70 -1.88 -31.81
N ILE A 174 0.87 -0.64 -31.33
CA ILE A 174 -0.17 0.03 -30.55
C ILE A 174 -1.34 0.35 -31.48
N PRO A 175 -2.54 -0.22 -31.26
CA PRO A 175 -3.67 0.02 -32.13
C PRO A 175 -4.15 1.47 -32.02
N ASP A 176 -4.51 2.09 -33.14
CA ASP A 176 -5.12 3.43 -33.14
C ASP A 176 -6.62 3.36 -32.80
N LYS A 177 -6.92 3.03 -31.55
CA LYS A 177 -8.29 2.86 -31.01
C LYS A 177 -8.49 3.69 -29.75
N GLU A 178 -9.65 4.33 -29.59
CA GLU A 178 -9.96 5.08 -28.37
C GLU A 178 -10.52 4.15 -27.29
N GLY A 179 -9.93 4.18 -26.10
CA GLY A 179 -10.34 3.30 -25.00
C GLY A 179 -9.19 2.88 -24.10
N ILE A 180 -9.35 1.73 -23.46
CA ILE A 180 -8.32 1.09 -22.64
C ILE A 180 -7.63 0.00 -23.47
N LEU A 181 -6.32 0.11 -23.62
CA LEU A 181 -5.48 -0.90 -24.27
C LEU A 181 -4.90 -1.82 -23.21
N ILE A 182 -5.22 -3.11 -23.27
CA ILE A 182 -4.82 -4.12 -22.30
C ILE A 182 -3.69 -4.93 -22.90
N TYR A 183 -2.54 -4.93 -22.23
CA TYR A 183 -1.35 -5.60 -22.73
C TYR A 183 -1.13 -6.95 -22.05
N ASP A 184 -0.84 -7.96 -22.86
CA ASP A 184 -0.32 -9.24 -22.39
C ASP A 184 1.15 -9.10 -21.97
N ALA A 185 1.53 -9.81 -20.92
CA ALA A 185 2.92 -9.87 -20.46
C ALA A 185 3.09 -11.08 -19.53
N VAL A 186 4.16 -11.84 -19.76
CA VAL A 186 4.52 -13.05 -19.00
C VAL A 186 5.88 -12.94 -18.31
N THR A 187 6.73 -12.01 -18.76
CA THR A 187 8.07 -11.76 -18.21
C THR A 187 8.32 -10.28 -17.96
N ASP A 188 9.30 -9.97 -17.09
CA ASP A 188 9.72 -8.59 -16.86
C ASP A 188 10.31 -7.93 -18.12
N GLU A 189 10.85 -8.74 -19.03
CA GLU A 189 11.34 -8.28 -20.33
C GLU A 189 10.18 -7.79 -21.21
N ASP A 190 9.03 -8.48 -21.20
CA ASP A 190 7.83 -8.00 -21.90
C ASP A 190 7.39 -6.62 -21.35
N LEU A 191 7.40 -6.45 -20.03
CA LEU A 191 7.07 -5.17 -19.39
C LEU A 191 7.99 -4.04 -19.86
N LEU A 192 9.29 -4.32 -19.95
CA LEU A 192 10.28 -3.36 -20.44
C LEU A 192 10.04 -3.00 -21.90
N GLN A 193 9.79 -4.00 -22.75
CA GLN A 193 9.54 -3.79 -24.19
C GLN A 193 8.27 -2.97 -24.43
N ILE A 194 7.18 -3.28 -23.71
CA ILE A 194 5.93 -2.52 -23.76
C ILE A 194 6.19 -1.07 -23.33
N ALA A 195 6.85 -0.85 -22.20
CA ALA A 195 7.12 0.48 -21.69
C ALA A 195 8.03 1.30 -22.62
N GLN A 196 9.04 0.67 -23.22
CA GLN A 196 9.91 1.32 -24.21
C GLN A 196 9.13 1.71 -25.46
N ARG A 197 8.27 0.82 -25.97
CA ARG A 197 7.42 1.11 -27.13
C ARG A 197 6.49 2.30 -26.86
N LEU A 198 5.87 2.34 -25.69
CA LEU A 198 5.03 3.46 -25.25
C LEU A 198 5.83 4.77 -25.15
N ASN A 199 7.08 4.71 -24.67
CA ASN A 199 7.97 5.86 -24.62
C ASN A 199 8.31 6.39 -26.02
N ASP A 200 8.69 5.51 -26.94
CA ASP A 200 9.09 5.85 -28.31
C ASP A 200 7.92 6.47 -29.10
N CYS A 201 6.69 6.06 -28.80
CA CYS A 201 5.47 6.64 -29.37
C CYS A 201 4.92 7.86 -28.61
N HIS A 202 5.62 8.34 -27.56
CA HIS A 202 5.17 9.44 -26.69
C HIS A 202 3.82 9.22 -26.01
N GLN A 203 3.52 7.97 -25.63
CA GLN A 203 2.24 7.53 -25.06
C GLN A 203 2.31 7.19 -23.56
N LEU A 204 3.32 7.71 -22.84
CA LEU A 204 3.45 7.51 -21.38
C LEU A 204 2.53 8.39 -20.53
N LYS A 205 1.63 9.20 -21.13
CA LYS A 205 0.81 10.16 -20.36
C LYS A 205 -0.14 9.47 -19.38
N LEU A 206 -0.81 8.39 -19.79
CA LEU A 206 -1.83 7.69 -19.01
C LEU A 206 -1.54 6.19 -18.98
N LEU A 207 -1.02 5.74 -17.84
CA LEU A 207 -0.61 4.35 -17.62
C LEU A 207 -1.38 3.76 -16.45
N ALA A 208 -1.61 2.46 -16.48
CA ALA A 208 -2.14 1.71 -15.35
C ALA A 208 -1.46 0.36 -15.21
N GLY A 209 -1.29 -0.08 -13.97
CA GLY A 209 -0.69 -1.38 -13.69
C GLY A 209 -0.34 -1.56 -12.22
N CYS A 210 0.53 -2.52 -11.96
CA CYS A 210 1.06 -2.82 -10.64
C CYS A 210 2.56 -2.49 -10.53
N ALA A 211 3.18 -2.83 -9.39
CA ALA A 211 4.59 -2.52 -9.13
C ALA A 211 5.56 -3.06 -10.21
N GLY A 212 5.19 -4.11 -10.95
CA GLY A 212 5.95 -4.61 -12.10
C GLY A 212 6.21 -3.54 -13.18
N LEU A 213 5.15 -2.93 -13.74
CA LEU A 213 5.30 -1.84 -14.71
C LEU A 213 5.97 -0.61 -14.06
N ALA A 214 5.63 -0.31 -12.80
CA ALA A 214 6.22 0.85 -12.12
C ALA A 214 7.75 0.79 -12.03
N ALA A 215 8.33 -0.41 -11.90
CA ALA A 215 9.78 -0.60 -11.80
C ALA A 215 10.56 -0.23 -13.08
N VAL A 216 9.92 -0.20 -14.25
CA VAL A 216 10.59 0.16 -15.51
C VAL A 216 10.46 1.65 -15.87
N LEU A 217 9.51 2.38 -15.27
CA LEU A 217 9.24 3.79 -15.57
C LEU A 217 10.34 4.79 -15.19
N PRO A 218 11.13 4.63 -14.11
CA PRO A 218 12.10 5.65 -13.67
C PRO A 218 13.09 6.08 -14.74
N LYS A 219 13.61 5.10 -15.48
CA LYS A 219 14.57 5.34 -16.57
C LYS A 219 13.91 6.09 -17.73
N LEU A 220 12.69 5.69 -18.10
CA LEU A 220 11.94 6.28 -19.21
C LEU A 220 11.51 7.72 -18.92
N LEU A 221 11.12 8.02 -17.68
CA LEU A 221 10.71 9.35 -17.24
C LEU A 221 11.88 10.25 -16.83
N ASN A 222 13.13 9.78 -16.98
CA ASN A 222 14.34 10.48 -16.55
C ASN A 222 14.23 10.97 -15.09
N LEU A 223 13.75 10.10 -14.19
CA LEU A 223 13.68 10.40 -12.76
C LEU A 223 15.09 10.42 -12.19
N THR A 224 15.37 11.37 -11.29
CA THR A 224 16.68 11.42 -10.63
C THR A 224 16.72 10.29 -9.61
N GLN A 225 17.39 9.20 -9.94
CA GLN A 225 17.53 8.08 -9.02
C GLN A 225 18.51 8.43 -7.90
N TYR A 226 18.31 7.84 -6.72
CA TYR A 226 19.29 7.91 -5.62
C TYR A 226 19.80 6.52 -5.27
N ASP A 227 21.07 6.47 -4.89
CA ASP A 227 21.63 5.31 -4.21
C ASP A 227 21.13 5.32 -2.78
N CYS A 228 20.26 4.35 -2.49
CA CYS A 228 19.67 4.24 -1.18
C CYS A 228 20.68 3.64 -0.21
N ARG A 229 21.18 4.45 0.73
CA ARG A 229 21.89 3.97 1.92
C ARG A 229 20.90 3.85 3.07
N ARG A 230 21.02 2.76 3.82
CA ARG A 230 20.17 2.52 5.00
C ARG A 230 20.50 3.60 6.03
N PRO A 231 19.52 4.42 6.44
CA PRO A 231 19.79 5.44 7.43
C PRO A 231 19.94 4.83 8.82
N ALA A 232 20.54 5.61 9.73
CA ALA A 232 20.41 5.34 11.15
C ALA A 232 18.94 5.41 11.57
N MET A 233 18.52 4.39 12.29
CA MET A 233 17.19 4.22 12.86
C MET A 233 17.30 3.93 14.35
N ASN A 234 16.18 4.03 15.07
CA ASN A 234 16.15 3.55 16.44
C ASN A 234 16.34 2.01 16.43
N PRO A 235 17.29 1.45 17.20
CA PRO A 235 17.58 0.01 17.18
C PRO A 235 16.43 -0.84 17.73
N ARG A 236 15.44 -0.23 18.40
CA ARG A 236 14.26 -0.90 18.91
C ARG A 236 13.22 -1.07 17.80
N LEU A 237 12.77 -2.31 17.57
CA LEU A 237 11.70 -2.63 16.63
C LEU A 237 10.39 -2.95 17.37
N ILE A 238 9.34 -2.17 17.17
CA ILE A 238 7.99 -2.51 17.64
C ILE A 238 7.12 -2.84 16.44
N THR A 239 6.74 -4.11 16.31
CA THR A 239 5.83 -4.57 15.26
C THR A 239 4.40 -4.52 15.74
N VAL A 240 3.54 -3.85 14.99
CA VAL A 240 2.11 -3.73 15.26
C VAL A 240 1.33 -4.37 14.12
N CYS A 241 0.59 -5.43 14.45
CA CYS A 241 -0.10 -6.24 13.47
C CYS A 241 -1.62 -6.19 13.61
N GLY A 242 -2.28 -5.63 12.60
CA GLY A 242 -3.72 -5.75 12.37
C GLY A 242 -4.09 -6.76 11.27
N SER A 243 -3.12 -7.44 10.66
CA SER A 243 -3.36 -8.39 9.57
C SER A 243 -3.67 -9.78 10.10
N ILE A 244 -4.68 -10.43 9.53
CA ILE A 244 -5.02 -11.85 9.75
C ILE A 244 -4.45 -12.77 8.65
N ASN A 245 -3.53 -12.25 7.81
CA ASN A 245 -2.98 -13.05 6.72
C ASN A 245 -2.13 -14.21 7.29
N PRO A 246 -2.32 -15.46 6.81
CA PRO A 246 -1.59 -16.64 7.31
C PRO A 246 -0.07 -16.46 7.40
N ILE A 247 0.57 -15.88 6.37
CA ILE A 247 2.04 -15.68 6.39
C ILE A 247 2.46 -14.67 7.47
N THR A 248 1.62 -13.67 7.73
CA THR A 248 1.92 -12.68 8.77
C THR A 248 1.75 -13.31 10.15
N ILE A 249 0.74 -14.17 10.36
CA ILE A 249 0.58 -14.92 11.60
C ILE A 249 1.79 -15.83 11.85
N GLU A 250 2.23 -16.58 10.83
CA GLU A 250 3.43 -17.42 10.90
C GLU A 250 4.70 -16.63 11.25
N GLN A 251 4.85 -15.41 10.70
CA GLN A 251 5.94 -14.49 11.03
C GLN A 251 5.92 -14.08 12.52
N LEU A 252 4.74 -13.77 13.07
CA LEU A 252 4.60 -13.40 14.48
C LEU A 252 4.90 -14.59 15.41
N ASP A 253 4.38 -15.77 15.08
CA ASP A 253 4.61 -17.00 15.85
C ASP A 253 6.09 -17.39 15.86
N THR A 254 6.75 -17.27 14.71
CA THR A 254 8.19 -17.56 14.57
C THR A 254 9.02 -16.56 15.37
N ALA A 255 8.67 -15.28 15.34
CA ALA A 255 9.34 -14.25 16.12
C ALA A 255 9.19 -14.45 17.63
N GLU A 256 8.00 -14.81 18.11
CA GLU A 256 7.74 -15.13 19.51
C GLU A 256 8.55 -16.35 19.99
N LYS A 257 8.61 -17.42 19.18
CA LYS A 257 9.45 -18.60 19.45
C LYS A 257 10.93 -18.26 19.54
N ASN A 258 11.39 -17.25 18.79
CA ASN A 258 12.75 -16.74 18.82
C ASN A 258 13.00 -15.69 19.93
N GLY A 259 12.05 -15.51 20.85
CA GLY A 259 12.22 -14.70 22.05
C GLY A 259 11.73 -13.25 21.96
N MET A 260 11.05 -12.85 20.87
CA MET A 260 10.40 -11.54 20.81
C MET A 260 9.19 -11.53 21.74
N HIS A 261 9.08 -10.47 22.56
CA HIS A 261 7.92 -10.32 23.43
C HIS A 261 6.67 -10.02 22.60
N ARG A 262 5.57 -10.74 22.84
CA ARG A 262 4.31 -10.57 22.11
C ARG A 262 3.18 -10.21 23.06
N ILE A 263 2.54 -9.08 22.79
CA ILE A 263 1.35 -8.57 23.47
C ILE A 263 0.16 -8.85 22.54
N ARG A 264 -0.74 -9.72 22.98
CA ARG A 264 -1.98 -10.02 22.27
C ARG A 264 -3.10 -9.20 22.89
N LEU A 265 -3.79 -8.39 22.09
CA LEU A 265 -4.94 -7.63 22.57
C LEU A 265 -6.16 -8.54 22.81
N THR A 266 -6.97 -8.22 23.80
CA THR A 266 -8.28 -8.87 24.03
C THR A 266 -9.36 -8.28 23.12
N PRO A 267 -10.50 -8.97 22.91
CA PRO A 267 -11.62 -8.41 22.13
C PRO A 267 -12.09 -7.03 22.62
N GLN A 268 -12.16 -6.84 23.94
CA GLN A 268 -12.51 -5.53 24.53
C GLN A 268 -11.47 -4.46 24.17
N GLN A 269 -10.18 -4.75 24.33
CA GLN A 269 -9.08 -3.83 24.00
C GLN A 269 -9.06 -3.43 22.51
N LYS A 270 -9.50 -4.32 21.62
CA LYS A 270 -9.54 -4.08 20.17
C LYS A 270 -10.76 -3.28 19.73
N LEU A 271 -11.91 -3.50 20.36
CA LEU A 271 -13.20 -3.06 19.84
C LEU A 271 -13.88 -2.00 20.72
N ASP A 272 -13.40 -1.78 21.95
CA ASP A 272 -13.92 -0.76 22.85
C ASP A 272 -13.09 0.53 22.76
N PRO A 273 -13.60 1.58 22.12
CA PRO A 273 -12.87 2.84 21.98
C PRO A 273 -12.63 3.54 23.32
N THR A 274 -13.41 3.21 24.36
CA THR A 274 -13.29 3.84 25.69
C THR A 274 -12.28 3.13 26.59
N TRP A 275 -11.82 1.93 26.23
CA TRP A 275 -10.92 1.15 27.07
C TRP A 275 -9.59 1.87 27.30
N LEU A 276 -9.01 2.48 26.27
CA LEU A 276 -7.74 3.24 26.37
C LEU A 276 -7.82 4.45 27.32
N GLU A 277 -9.02 4.98 27.56
CA GLU A 277 -9.29 6.12 28.44
C GLU A 277 -9.68 5.68 29.86
N SER A 278 -9.85 4.37 30.09
CA SER A 278 -10.20 3.82 31.39
C SER A 278 -8.97 3.71 32.31
N GLU A 279 -9.18 3.70 33.63
CA GLU A 279 -8.11 3.48 34.62
C GLU A 279 -7.35 2.16 34.36
N ASP A 280 -8.07 1.12 33.92
CA ASP A 280 -7.47 -0.16 33.52
C ASP A 280 -6.58 -0.01 32.28
N GLY A 281 -7.07 0.67 31.25
CA GLY A 281 -6.32 0.95 30.02
C GLY A 281 -5.04 1.74 30.27
N GLU A 282 -5.11 2.79 31.09
CA GLU A 282 -3.93 3.57 31.48
C GLU A 282 -2.91 2.73 32.26
N CYS A 283 -3.38 1.90 33.20
CA CYS A 283 -2.51 1.02 33.97
C CYS A 283 -1.80 -0.01 33.08
N VAL A 284 -2.54 -0.67 32.18
CA VAL A 284 -2.01 -1.68 31.26
C VAL A 284 -1.04 -1.04 30.26
N LEU A 285 -1.37 0.14 29.72
CA LEU A 285 -0.49 0.87 28.81
C LEU A 285 0.84 1.22 29.46
N ALA A 286 0.84 1.70 30.71
CA ALA A 286 2.06 2.00 31.45
C ALA A 286 2.93 0.74 31.65
N GLN A 287 2.31 -0.40 31.93
CA GLN A 287 3.02 -1.68 32.05
C GLN A 287 3.64 -2.12 30.71
N TRP A 288 2.91 -1.96 29.60
CA TRP A 288 3.43 -2.25 28.27
C TRP A 288 4.59 -1.33 27.92
N LEU A 289 4.45 -0.02 28.09
CA LEU A 289 5.52 0.94 27.83
C LEU A 289 6.81 0.61 28.58
N ASN A 290 6.71 0.28 29.87
CA ASN A 290 7.87 -0.14 30.65
C ASN A 290 8.56 -1.38 30.04
N LYS A 291 7.80 -2.43 29.69
CA LYS A 291 8.34 -3.64 29.07
C LYS A 291 8.96 -3.37 27.70
N LEU A 292 8.29 -2.56 26.87
CA LEU A 292 8.75 -2.23 25.52
C LEU A 292 10.04 -1.41 25.54
N GLN A 293 10.20 -0.49 26.49
CA GLN A 293 11.42 0.28 26.69
C GLN A 293 12.62 -0.60 27.08
N HIS A 294 12.41 -1.75 27.73
CA HIS A 294 13.47 -2.69 28.08
C HIS A 294 13.72 -3.78 27.03
N SER A 295 12.92 -3.82 25.95
CA SER A 295 13.05 -4.81 24.88
C SER A 295 13.73 -4.21 23.65
N THR A 296 14.51 -5.02 22.94
CA THR A 296 15.10 -4.65 21.63
C THR A 296 14.09 -4.86 20.50
N ALA A 297 13.21 -5.85 20.62
CA ALA A 297 12.13 -6.06 19.68
C ALA A 297 10.89 -6.63 20.37
N ALA A 298 9.70 -6.18 19.98
CA ALA A 298 8.44 -6.67 20.51
C ALA A 298 7.30 -6.56 19.48
N ILE A 299 6.22 -7.27 19.76
CA ILE A 299 5.04 -7.42 18.90
C ILE A 299 3.80 -7.01 19.68
N ILE A 300 2.93 -6.25 19.04
CA ILE A 300 1.56 -5.98 19.48
C ILE A 300 0.65 -6.48 18.37
N ASP A 301 -0.25 -7.41 18.67
CA ASP A 301 -1.15 -7.93 17.64
C ASP A 301 -2.62 -8.01 18.08
N CYS A 302 -3.47 -8.16 17.07
CA CYS A 302 -4.91 -8.36 17.22
C CYS A 302 -5.31 -9.84 17.35
N GLY A 303 -4.38 -10.76 17.65
CA GLY A 303 -4.63 -12.20 17.77
C GLY A 303 -4.69 -12.97 16.44
N GLY A 304 -4.73 -14.31 16.54
CA GLY A 304 -4.80 -15.25 15.43
C GLY A 304 -6.23 -15.73 15.12
N PRO A 305 -6.39 -16.85 14.40
CA PRO A 305 -7.70 -17.34 13.95
C PRO A 305 -8.66 -17.72 15.09
N GLU A 306 -8.14 -18.23 16.23
CA GLU A 306 -8.97 -18.58 17.39
C GLU A 306 -9.50 -17.31 18.08
N GLU A 307 -8.63 -16.32 18.29
CA GLU A 307 -9.02 -15.03 18.84
C GLU A 307 -9.91 -14.23 17.89
N ALA A 308 -9.87 -14.51 16.58
CA ALA A 308 -10.80 -13.94 15.61
C ALA A 308 -12.25 -14.37 15.88
N GLU A 309 -12.49 -15.59 16.40
CA GLU A 309 -13.83 -16.05 16.74
C GLU A 309 -14.36 -15.40 18.02
N GLU A 310 -13.51 -15.23 19.04
CA GLU A 310 -13.87 -14.46 20.25
C GLU A 310 -14.14 -12.99 19.90
N THR A 311 -13.29 -12.41 19.05
CA THR A 311 -13.45 -11.04 18.57
C THR A 311 -14.75 -10.90 17.77
N ARG A 312 -15.08 -11.88 16.92
CA ARG A 312 -16.33 -11.94 16.16
C ARG A 312 -17.54 -12.04 17.09
N SER A 313 -17.48 -12.92 18.08
CA SER A 313 -18.54 -13.08 19.07
C SER A 313 -18.80 -11.77 19.83
N TYR A 314 -17.73 -11.10 20.26
CA TYR A 314 -17.82 -9.80 20.93
C TYR A 314 -18.34 -8.70 20.00
N ALA A 315 -17.90 -8.66 18.74
CA ALA A 315 -18.40 -7.73 17.73
C ALA A 315 -19.92 -7.90 17.49
N LEU A 316 -20.43 -9.13 17.52
CA LEU A 316 -21.87 -9.41 17.44
C LEU A 316 -22.63 -8.84 18.64
N THR A 317 -22.05 -8.86 19.85
CA THR A 317 -22.69 -8.22 21.02
C THR A 317 -22.80 -6.69 20.91
N ARG A 318 -22.09 -6.10 19.93
CA ARG A 318 -22.06 -4.66 19.64
C ARG A 318 -22.71 -4.32 18.30
N ASP A 319 -23.44 -5.26 17.69
CA ASP A 319 -24.09 -5.10 16.39
C ASP A 319 -23.13 -4.66 15.26
N MET A 320 -21.85 -5.04 15.36
CA MET A 320 -20.83 -4.69 14.38
C MET A 320 -20.77 -5.74 13.27
N ASN A 321 -20.85 -5.27 12.02
CA ASN A 321 -20.56 -6.12 10.86
C ASN A 321 -19.03 -6.29 10.68
N ILE A 322 -18.61 -7.11 9.71
CA ILE A 322 -17.19 -7.41 9.46
C ILE A 322 -16.38 -6.15 9.14
N GLU A 323 -16.95 -5.24 8.35
CA GLU A 323 -16.29 -4.00 7.94
C GLU A 323 -16.10 -3.03 9.12
N ALA A 324 -17.16 -2.83 9.91
CA ALA A 324 -17.12 -2.02 11.13
C ALA A 324 -16.12 -2.61 12.14
N THR A 325 -16.06 -3.94 12.27
CA THR A 325 -15.10 -4.65 13.12
C THR A 325 -13.66 -4.37 12.67
N ARG A 326 -13.36 -4.54 11.38
CA ARG A 326 -12.03 -4.25 10.79
C ARG A 326 -11.62 -2.79 11.02
N SER A 327 -12.53 -1.85 10.77
CA SER A 327 -12.29 -0.41 10.94
C SER A 327 -12.04 -0.06 12.41
N ALA A 328 -12.82 -0.60 13.34
CA ALA A 328 -12.63 -0.38 14.77
C ALA A 328 -11.30 -0.93 15.27
N ILE A 329 -10.90 -2.14 14.85
CA ILE A 329 -9.59 -2.71 15.18
C ILE A 329 -8.48 -1.76 14.71
N ALA A 330 -8.50 -1.34 13.43
CA ALA A 330 -7.48 -0.45 12.90
C ALA A 330 -7.38 0.87 13.67
N GLN A 331 -8.52 1.49 14.00
CA GLN A 331 -8.59 2.72 14.81
C GLN A 331 -8.00 2.52 16.21
N SER A 332 -8.40 1.46 16.91
CA SER A 332 -7.86 1.15 18.25
C SER A 332 -6.35 0.95 18.22
N MET A 333 -5.82 0.28 17.18
CA MET A 333 -4.36 0.12 17.01
C MET A 333 -3.64 1.45 16.75
N GLY A 334 -4.25 2.32 15.93
CA GLY A 334 -3.71 3.67 15.67
C GLY A 334 -3.63 4.49 16.95
N ARG A 335 -4.71 4.52 17.74
CA ARG A 335 -4.79 5.23 19.03
C ARG A 335 -3.83 4.68 20.06
N LEU A 336 -3.74 3.35 20.15
CA LEU A 336 -2.79 2.69 21.06
C LEU A 336 -1.35 3.13 20.76
N LEU A 337 -0.98 3.15 19.47
CA LEU A 337 0.35 3.60 19.05
C LEU A 337 0.61 5.07 19.33
N GLU A 338 -0.36 5.94 19.04
CA GLU A 338 -0.26 7.37 19.34
C GLU A 338 -0.03 7.60 20.85
N ARG A 339 -0.86 6.97 21.70
CA ARG A 339 -0.71 7.02 23.16
C ARG A 339 0.64 6.47 23.65
N MET A 340 1.17 5.44 22.98
CA MET A 340 2.51 4.94 23.29
C MET A 340 3.61 5.96 22.95
N LEU A 341 3.49 6.68 21.84
CA LEU A 341 4.42 7.74 21.45
C LEU A 341 4.35 8.94 22.40
N GLU A 342 3.13 9.36 22.80
CA GLU A 342 2.93 10.38 23.85
C GLU A 342 3.57 9.95 25.17
N GLY A 343 3.46 8.65 25.51
CA GLY A 343 4.10 8.03 26.68
C GLY A 343 5.63 7.90 26.59
N GLY A 344 6.26 8.40 25.52
CA GLY A 344 7.71 8.42 25.36
C GLY A 344 8.31 7.14 24.76
N LEU A 345 7.52 6.35 24.02
CA LEU A 345 8.07 5.25 23.24
C LEU A 345 8.95 5.80 22.09
N GLU A 346 10.22 5.42 22.09
CA GLU A 346 11.14 5.71 20.99
C GLU A 346 11.54 4.39 20.33
N ALA A 347 11.05 4.15 19.11
CA ALA A 347 11.27 2.92 18.37
C ALA A 347 11.09 3.13 16.87
N THR A 348 11.64 2.21 16.08
CA THR A 348 11.24 1.99 14.69
C THR A 348 9.95 1.17 14.72
N LEU A 349 8.85 1.71 14.19
CA LEU A 349 7.56 1.04 14.22
C LEU A 349 7.36 0.26 12.92
N MET A 350 7.00 -1.00 13.00
CA MET A 350 6.59 -1.79 11.84
C MET A 350 5.08 -2.01 11.87
N LEU A 351 4.36 -1.42 10.94
CA LEU A 351 2.90 -1.56 10.82
C LEU A 351 2.58 -2.55 9.70
N THR A 352 1.94 -3.67 10.04
CA THR A 352 1.53 -4.65 9.04
C THR A 352 0.04 -4.53 8.74
N GLY A 353 -0.28 -4.16 7.51
CA GLY A 353 -1.64 -3.87 7.05
C GLY A 353 -1.84 -2.40 6.69
N GLY A 354 -2.50 -2.15 5.56
CA GLY A 354 -2.77 -0.78 5.07
C GLY A 354 -3.66 0.00 6.03
N ASP A 355 -4.71 -0.62 6.55
CA ASP A 355 -5.67 0.05 7.44
C ASP A 355 -5.03 0.48 8.75
N THR A 356 -4.15 -0.35 9.34
CA THR A 356 -3.45 -0.03 10.59
C THR A 356 -2.51 1.16 10.39
N LEU A 357 -1.76 1.18 9.29
CA LEU A 357 -0.89 2.32 8.95
C LEU A 357 -1.72 3.58 8.70
N LEU A 358 -2.79 3.48 7.93
CA LEU A 358 -3.68 4.61 7.64
C LEU A 358 -4.35 5.15 8.91
N ALA A 359 -4.84 4.28 9.79
CA ALA A 359 -5.43 4.67 11.06
C ALA A 359 -4.39 5.36 11.95
N PHE A 360 -3.18 4.81 12.07
CA PHE A 360 -2.10 5.45 12.80
C PHE A 360 -1.77 6.85 12.26
N MET A 361 -1.62 7.00 10.94
CA MET A 361 -1.38 8.29 10.28
C MET A 361 -2.47 9.33 10.62
N ARG A 362 -3.75 8.90 10.64
CA ARG A 362 -4.87 9.76 11.02
C ARG A 362 -4.80 10.22 12.48
N GLU A 363 -4.51 9.30 13.39
CA GLU A 363 -4.42 9.61 14.84
C GLU A 363 -3.28 10.61 15.12
N ILE A 364 -2.12 10.47 14.46
CA ILE A 364 -1.02 11.44 14.57
C ILE A 364 -1.22 12.73 13.74
N ASN A 365 -2.38 12.90 13.11
CA ASN A 365 -2.73 14.02 12.23
C ASN A 365 -1.72 14.27 11.10
N GLN A 366 -1.15 13.20 10.54
CA GLN A 366 -0.26 13.26 9.39
C GLN A 366 -0.96 12.73 8.14
N ASP A 367 -0.77 13.42 7.02
CA ASP A 367 -1.33 13.03 5.73
C ASP A 367 -0.25 12.62 4.72
N SER A 368 1.03 12.68 5.10
CA SER A 368 2.13 12.39 4.20
C SER A 368 3.27 11.61 4.84
N LEU A 369 3.97 10.90 3.97
CA LEU A 369 4.99 9.93 4.31
C LEU A 369 6.08 10.00 3.24
N ILE A 370 7.34 9.96 3.64
CA ILE A 370 8.48 9.98 2.73
C ILE A 370 9.07 8.57 2.67
N PRO A 371 8.91 7.83 1.56
CA PRO A 371 9.59 6.55 1.37
C PRO A 371 11.09 6.76 1.33
N VAL A 372 11.82 5.99 2.14
CA VAL A 372 13.28 6.10 2.26
C VAL A 372 13.98 4.95 1.56
N CYS A 373 13.62 3.72 1.89
CA CYS A 373 14.32 2.54 1.37
C CYS A 373 13.44 1.27 1.39
N GLU A 374 13.84 0.30 0.59
CA GLU A 374 13.38 -1.08 0.72
C GLU A 374 14.38 -1.83 1.62
N LEU A 375 13.92 -2.32 2.77
CA LEU A 375 14.79 -3.06 3.70
C LEU A 375 15.04 -4.48 3.18
N VAL A 376 13.95 -5.11 2.75
CA VAL A 376 13.86 -6.38 2.02
C VAL A 376 12.67 -6.31 1.07
N PRO A 377 12.57 -7.16 0.03
CA PRO A 377 11.49 -7.09 -0.96
C PRO A 377 10.08 -6.98 -0.33
N GLY A 378 9.36 -5.91 -0.66
CA GLY A 378 8.00 -5.65 -0.18
C GLY A 378 7.90 -5.08 1.25
N VAL A 379 9.04 -4.73 1.88
CA VAL A 379 9.12 -4.09 3.20
C VAL A 379 9.79 -2.72 3.06
N VAL A 380 8.97 -1.68 3.17
CA VAL A 380 9.38 -0.30 2.89
C VAL A 380 9.54 0.47 4.19
N LEU A 381 10.73 1.04 4.39
CA LEU A 381 11.00 2.06 5.39
C LEU A 381 10.60 3.42 4.85
N SER A 382 9.85 4.15 5.67
CA SER A 382 9.38 5.49 5.40
C SER A 382 9.51 6.36 6.64
N ARG A 383 9.41 7.68 6.44
CA ARG A 383 9.47 8.66 7.52
C ARG A 383 8.24 9.54 7.54
N THR A 384 7.87 9.92 8.74
CA THR A 384 6.93 11.00 9.03
C THR A 384 7.39 11.76 10.26
N GLU A 385 6.69 12.82 10.62
CA GLU A 385 6.98 13.63 11.80
C GLU A 385 5.76 13.64 12.73
N TYR A 386 6.01 13.64 14.04
CA TYR A 386 4.98 13.80 15.05
C TYR A 386 5.56 14.60 16.21
N ASN A 387 4.89 15.68 16.61
CA ASN A 387 5.33 16.59 17.67
C ASN A 387 6.80 17.05 17.52
N GLY A 388 7.24 17.31 16.28
CA GLY A 388 8.61 17.73 15.96
C GLY A 388 9.67 16.62 16.08
N LYS A 389 9.27 15.38 16.33
CA LYS A 389 10.13 14.21 16.31
C LYS A 389 9.94 13.42 15.02
N ARG A 390 11.03 12.98 14.42
CA ARG A 390 11.00 12.03 13.30
C ARG A 390 10.55 10.64 13.79
N ILE A 391 9.63 10.04 13.07
CA ILE A 391 9.21 8.64 13.26
C ILE A 391 9.61 7.82 12.04
N ASP A 392 10.34 6.74 12.28
CA ASP A 392 10.67 5.74 11.28
C ASP A 392 9.58 4.66 11.26
N LEU A 393 8.92 4.51 10.11
CA LEU A 393 7.80 3.60 9.88
C LEU A 393 8.18 2.56 8.85
N ILE A 394 8.08 1.29 9.22
CA ILE A 394 8.22 0.17 8.32
C ILE A 394 6.81 -0.33 7.98
N SER A 395 6.56 -0.54 6.70
CA SER A 395 5.30 -1.12 6.22
C SER A 395 5.58 -2.40 5.44
N LYS A 396 4.65 -3.35 5.52
CA LYS A 396 4.72 -4.62 4.80
C LYS A 396 3.40 -4.90 4.09
N SER A 397 3.46 -5.30 2.83
CA SER A 397 2.31 -5.86 2.12
C SER A 397 1.92 -7.23 2.69
N GLY A 398 0.61 -7.47 2.85
CA GLY A 398 0.06 -8.57 3.68
C GLY A 398 0.50 -10.00 3.34
N GLY A 399 1.06 -10.24 2.14
CA GLY A 399 1.51 -11.57 1.69
C GLY A 399 3.02 -11.75 1.51
N PHE A 400 3.85 -10.79 1.94
CA PHE A 400 5.29 -10.81 1.64
C PHE A 400 6.16 -11.29 2.82
N GLY A 401 7.34 -11.82 2.46
CA GLY A 401 8.42 -12.23 3.37
C GLY A 401 8.41 -13.69 3.80
N SER A 402 9.54 -14.19 4.29
CA SER A 402 9.65 -15.52 4.92
C SER A 402 9.12 -15.50 6.37
N ALA A 403 9.04 -16.67 7.01
CA ALA A 403 8.65 -16.79 8.41
C ALA A 403 9.62 -16.06 9.36
N GLU A 404 10.90 -15.95 9.00
CA GLU A 404 11.96 -15.34 9.80
C GLU A 404 12.02 -13.80 9.69
N LEU A 405 11.20 -13.20 8.82
CA LEU A 405 11.26 -11.79 8.44
C LEU A 405 11.43 -10.84 9.63
N LEU A 406 10.62 -10.98 10.69
CA LEU A 406 10.66 -10.07 11.83
C LEU A 406 11.98 -10.17 12.60
N THR A 407 12.50 -11.38 12.76
CA THR A 407 13.78 -11.60 13.44
C THR A 407 14.95 -11.05 12.63
N ASP A 408 14.88 -11.16 11.30
CA ASP A 408 15.91 -10.62 10.41
C ASP A 408 15.85 -9.09 10.35
N LEU A 409 14.65 -8.51 10.34
CA LEU A 409 14.46 -7.06 10.45
C LEU A 409 15.00 -6.53 11.78
N ALA A 410 14.73 -7.19 12.90
CA ALA A 410 15.26 -6.80 14.20
C ALA A 410 16.80 -6.77 14.19
N LYS A 411 17.46 -7.75 13.55
CA LYS A 411 18.92 -7.75 13.37
C LYS A 411 19.37 -6.60 12.46
N ILE A 412 18.71 -6.39 11.32
CA ILE A 412 19.05 -5.31 10.37
C ILE A 412 18.98 -3.94 11.06
N ILE A 413 17.92 -3.69 11.84
CA ILE A 413 17.68 -2.43 12.53
C ILE A 413 18.69 -2.23 13.66
N ALA A 414 18.97 -3.29 14.45
CA ALA A 414 19.98 -3.23 15.50
C ALA A 414 21.40 -2.91 14.99
N HIS A 415 21.73 -3.28 13.74
CA HIS A 415 23.04 -3.04 13.12
C HIS A 415 23.08 -1.79 12.21
N SER A 416 22.05 -0.93 12.23
CA SER A 416 21.97 0.28 11.37
C SER A 416 22.88 1.44 11.79
N GLY A 417 24.06 1.15 12.34
CA GLY A 417 25.01 2.13 12.87
C GLY A 417 25.87 2.84 11.81
N GLU A 418 25.89 4.18 11.93
CA GLU A 418 26.80 5.18 11.34
C GLU A 418 26.94 5.23 9.81
N GLU A 419 25.96 5.82 9.13
CA GLU A 419 26.25 6.69 7.98
C GLU A 419 25.06 7.65 7.76
N GLU A 420 25.18 8.87 8.28
CA GLU A 420 24.27 9.96 7.97
C GLU A 420 24.62 10.53 6.59
N LEU A 421 23.84 10.16 5.59
CA LEU A 421 23.64 10.95 4.37
C LEU A 421 22.14 10.93 4.07
N VAL A 422 21.41 11.84 4.71
CA VAL A 422 20.01 12.11 4.34
C VAL A 422 20.03 12.95 3.05
N CYS A 423 19.30 12.46 2.04
CA CYS A 423 19.14 13.08 0.72
C CYS A 423 18.42 14.43 0.76
#